data_AF-A0A5D9C505-F1
#
_entry.id   AF-A0A5D9C505-F1
#
_cell.length_a   1.000
_cell.length_b   1.000
_cell.length_c   1.000
_cell.angle_alpha   90.00
_cell.angle_beta   90.00
_cell.angle_gamma   90.00
#
_symmetry.space_group_name_H-M   'P 1'
#
loop_
_entity.id
_entity.type
_entity.pdbx_description
1 polymer ?
#
loop_
_entity_poly.entity_id
_entity_poly.type
_entity_poly.pdbx_seq_one_letter_code
_entity_poly.pdbx_strand_id
1 'polypeptide(L)'
;MTMGDQFPIKGRVSAWDGDTLIAESEAAVATDTVEANGGILIPAADGSLTSHDPEALRIEVEDRWPNGGGTTNRFPRWGDVDDLLRLIDVQPAGDGAFTGPTYGDIRRNVVEGGQLLAMSMVAAAKSAPDKRVVNAHIVLERPAVFDKPIDLTVDRQRVGRQFATLGVRATQGGKPVSCSLILLDHGSPDLITGQIAMPEVKGPEDCPAHDFGLLGRDVRFVNGDYDPDPDRIGPPELHCWIRHRDAPKELYLQQALLAQPVTHFTIAAAMLPHPGFGEAQAHYTLSTGVLTATIALHGEPDLTDWLLYTNPAIHAGRGLAQGQGHVFTRDGRLVASYTVQAMIREFAASANESGLDSTRIM
;
A
#
# COMPACT_ATOMS: atom_id res chain seq x y z
N MET A 1 -29.73 -4.39 -22.78
CA MET A 1 -29.02 -3.18 -22.34
C MET A 1 -28.96 -3.27 -20.83
N THR A 2 -27.95 -3.95 -20.31
CA THR A 2 -27.70 -4.05 -18.88
C THR A 2 -27.12 -2.70 -18.47
N MET A 3 -27.83 -1.94 -17.62
CA MET A 3 -27.19 -0.86 -16.86
C MET A 3 -26.02 -1.53 -16.12
N GLY A 4 -24.78 -1.16 -16.45
CA GLY A 4 -23.64 -1.54 -15.63
C GLY A 4 -23.78 -0.93 -14.24
N ASP A 5 -23.06 -1.47 -13.28
CA ASP A 5 -23.17 -1.01 -11.91
C ASP A 5 -22.64 0.44 -11.81
N GLN A 6 -23.38 1.29 -11.11
CA GLN A 6 -22.98 2.67 -10.83
C GLN A 6 -22.50 2.75 -9.39
N PHE A 7 -21.29 3.27 -9.19
CA PHE A 7 -20.66 3.35 -7.88
C PHE A 7 -20.48 4.81 -7.49
N PRO A 8 -21.07 5.26 -6.36
CA PRO A 8 -20.88 6.64 -5.91
C PRO A 8 -19.40 6.91 -5.61
N ILE A 9 -18.90 8.04 -6.11
CA ILE A 9 -17.55 8.50 -5.80
C ILE A 9 -17.64 9.37 -4.55
N LYS A 10 -16.87 9.03 -3.51
CA LYS A 10 -16.70 9.87 -2.33
C LYS A 10 -15.78 11.04 -2.69
N GLY A 11 -16.23 12.26 -2.38
CA GLY A 11 -15.47 13.48 -2.61
C GLY A 11 -15.98 14.30 -3.79
N ARG A 12 -15.31 15.41 -4.04
CA ARG A 12 -15.64 16.33 -5.15
C ARG A 12 -14.87 15.91 -6.39
N VAL A 13 -15.58 15.66 -7.49
CA VAL A 13 -14.98 15.33 -8.78
C VAL A 13 -14.94 16.56 -9.66
N SER A 14 -13.79 16.82 -10.26
CA SER A 14 -13.57 17.90 -11.23
C SER A 14 -12.99 17.32 -12.52
N ALA A 15 -13.62 17.61 -13.66
CA ALA A 15 -13.14 17.23 -14.98
C ALA A 15 -12.57 18.45 -15.71
N TRP A 16 -11.35 18.29 -16.24
CA TRP A 16 -10.59 19.35 -16.90
C TRP A 16 -10.21 18.95 -18.33
N ASP A 17 -10.40 19.88 -19.26
CA ASP A 17 -9.84 19.85 -20.61
C ASP A 17 -8.68 20.85 -20.68
N GLY A 18 -7.45 20.34 -20.67
CA GLY A 18 -6.27 21.14 -20.37
C GLY A 18 -6.40 21.84 -19.01
N ASP A 19 -6.37 23.18 -19.03
CA ASP A 19 -6.55 24.02 -17.83
C ASP A 19 -8.01 24.50 -17.65
N THR A 20 -8.94 24.08 -18.51
CA THR A 20 -10.34 24.52 -18.46
C THR A 20 -11.18 23.54 -17.65
N LEU A 21 -11.80 24.00 -16.57
CA LEU A 21 -12.79 23.21 -15.83
C LEU A 21 -14.07 23.09 -16.65
N ILE A 22 -14.46 21.87 -17.00
CA ILE A 22 -15.64 21.60 -17.84
C ILE A 22 -16.83 21.03 -17.05
N ALA A 23 -16.57 20.35 -15.92
CA ALA A 23 -17.62 19.83 -15.04
C ALA A 23 -17.08 19.64 -13.61
N GLU A 24 -17.94 19.82 -12.61
CA GLU A 24 -17.63 19.57 -11.21
C GLU A 24 -18.87 19.07 -10.45
N SER A 25 -18.73 18.07 -9.58
CA SER A 25 -19.82 17.58 -8.73
C SER A 25 -19.34 16.79 -7.52
N GLU A 26 -20.08 16.85 -6.42
CA GLU A 26 -19.94 15.93 -5.27
C GLU A 26 -20.86 14.69 -5.40
N ALA A 27 -21.67 14.63 -6.45
CA ALA A 27 -22.62 13.54 -6.72
C ALA A 27 -22.22 12.72 -7.95
N ALA A 28 -20.93 12.71 -8.30
CA ALA A 28 -20.41 11.93 -9.41
C ALA A 28 -20.44 10.43 -9.11
N VAL A 29 -20.65 9.62 -10.15
CA VAL A 29 -20.65 8.15 -10.05
C VAL A 29 -19.68 7.56 -11.07
N ALA A 30 -18.92 6.55 -10.68
CA ALA A 30 -18.12 5.73 -11.58
C ALA A 30 -19.00 4.65 -12.21
N THR A 31 -18.70 4.27 -13.45
CA THR A 31 -19.40 3.17 -14.14
C THR A 31 -18.43 2.38 -15.00
N ASP A 32 -18.65 1.07 -15.07
CA ASP A 32 -17.93 0.14 -15.93
C ASP A 32 -18.60 -0.03 -17.32
N THR A 33 -19.63 0.77 -17.62
CA THR A 33 -20.37 0.64 -18.87
C THR A 33 -19.52 1.01 -20.09
N VAL A 34 -19.57 0.14 -21.10
CA VAL A 34 -18.90 0.35 -22.41
C VAL A 34 -19.39 1.64 -23.08
N GLU A 35 -20.65 2.02 -22.88
CA GLU A 35 -21.23 3.26 -23.41
C GLU A 35 -20.64 4.53 -22.77
N ALA A 36 -20.06 4.41 -21.58
CA ALA A 36 -19.39 5.49 -20.87
C ALA A 36 -17.86 5.42 -20.98
N ASN A 37 -17.29 4.52 -21.79
CA ASN A 37 -15.85 4.23 -21.85
C ASN A 37 -15.23 3.87 -20.48
N GLY A 38 -16.00 3.30 -19.54
CA GLY A 38 -15.50 3.08 -18.17
C GLY A 38 -15.20 4.39 -17.42
N GLY A 39 -15.88 5.47 -17.81
CA GLY A 39 -15.61 6.82 -17.34
C GLY A 39 -16.35 7.22 -16.06
N ILE A 40 -16.24 8.50 -15.71
CA ILE A 40 -17.00 9.09 -14.62
C ILE A 40 -18.24 9.80 -15.19
N LEU A 41 -19.39 9.50 -14.60
CA LEU A 41 -20.64 10.19 -14.85
C LEU A 41 -20.76 11.38 -13.88
N ILE A 42 -20.77 12.59 -14.43
CA ILE A 42 -20.95 13.83 -13.66
C ILE A 42 -22.36 14.38 -13.95
N PRO A 43 -23.18 14.67 -12.91
CA PRO A 43 -24.49 15.30 -13.10
C PRO A 43 -24.36 16.68 -13.75
N ALA A 44 -25.09 16.89 -14.86
CA ALA A 44 -25.29 18.18 -15.48
C ALA A 44 -26.34 19.01 -14.71
N ALA A 45 -26.45 20.30 -15.06
CA ALA A 45 -27.37 21.23 -14.40
C ALA A 45 -28.86 20.84 -14.51
N ASP A 46 -29.22 20.05 -15.52
CA ASP A 46 -30.57 19.52 -15.73
C ASP A 46 -30.82 18.17 -15.03
N GLY A 47 -29.83 17.67 -14.29
CA GLY A 47 -29.88 16.39 -13.59
C GLY A 47 -29.55 15.16 -14.44
N SER A 48 -29.24 15.34 -15.74
CA SER A 48 -28.75 14.24 -16.58
C SER A 48 -27.31 13.87 -16.23
N LEU A 49 -26.96 12.58 -16.38
CA LEU A 49 -25.58 12.11 -16.17
C LEU A 49 -24.80 12.20 -17.48
N THR A 50 -23.70 12.95 -17.46
CA THR A 50 -22.80 13.09 -18.62
C THR A 50 -21.54 12.26 -18.40
N SER A 51 -21.16 11.47 -19.40
CA SER A 51 -19.92 10.68 -19.34
C SER A 51 -18.70 11.54 -19.66
N HIS A 52 -17.66 11.39 -18.83
CA HIS A 52 -16.35 12.00 -19.00
C HIS A 52 -15.29 10.91 -19.09
N ASP A 53 -14.61 10.86 -20.24
CA ASP A 53 -13.58 9.88 -20.54
C ASP A 53 -12.25 10.26 -19.84
N PRO A 54 -11.74 9.43 -18.91
CA PRO A 54 -10.52 9.71 -18.17
C PRO A 54 -9.23 9.56 -18.99
N GLU A 55 -9.28 8.99 -20.20
CA GLU A 55 -8.15 8.99 -21.13
C GLU A 55 -8.04 10.32 -21.88
N ALA A 56 -9.17 10.96 -22.14
CA ALA A 56 -9.23 12.25 -22.83
C ALA A 56 -9.11 13.45 -21.87
N LEU A 57 -9.58 13.30 -20.63
CA LEU A 57 -9.71 14.39 -19.66
C LEU A 57 -8.84 14.16 -18.43
N ARG A 58 -8.35 15.25 -17.82
CA ARG A 58 -7.81 15.17 -16.46
C ARG A 58 -9.01 15.18 -15.51
N ILE A 59 -9.28 14.04 -14.89
CA ILE A 59 -10.32 13.92 -13.87
C ILE A 59 -9.67 13.78 -12.50
N GLU A 60 -10.02 14.68 -11.60
CA GLU A 60 -9.49 14.76 -10.23
C GLU A 60 -10.61 14.50 -9.24
N VAL A 61 -10.30 13.74 -8.18
CA VAL A 61 -11.19 13.48 -7.06
C VAL A 61 -10.56 14.06 -5.81
N GLU A 62 -11.19 15.08 -5.26
CA GLU A 62 -10.80 15.73 -4.01
C GLU A 62 -11.56 15.12 -2.84
N ASP A 63 -10.82 14.54 -1.90
CA ASP A 63 -11.33 14.04 -0.62
C ASP A 63 -11.02 15.06 0.48
N ARG A 64 -12.05 15.72 1.00
CA ARG A 64 -11.92 16.72 2.07
C ARG A 64 -12.19 16.08 3.42
N TRP A 65 -11.26 16.22 4.35
CA TRP A 65 -11.34 15.58 5.65
C TRP A 65 -11.92 16.51 6.71
N PRO A 66 -12.67 15.99 7.71
CA PRO A 66 -13.27 16.82 8.77
C PRO A 66 -12.26 17.65 9.56
N ASN A 67 -11.01 17.23 9.64
CA ASN A 67 -9.93 17.90 10.36
C ASN A 67 -9.21 18.98 9.52
N GLY A 68 -9.73 19.33 8.34
CA GLY A 68 -9.12 20.32 7.44
C GLY A 68 -7.96 19.79 6.59
N GLY A 69 -7.68 18.48 6.67
CA GLY A 69 -6.84 17.78 5.70
C GLY A 69 -7.60 17.41 4.42
N GLY A 70 -6.91 16.75 3.50
CA GLY A 70 -7.52 16.22 2.30
C GLY A 70 -6.48 15.75 1.28
N THR A 71 -6.94 15.01 0.29
CA THR A 71 -6.11 14.57 -0.85
C THR A 71 -6.82 14.86 -2.16
N THR A 72 -6.04 15.04 -3.22
CA THR A 72 -6.55 15.09 -4.58
C THR A 72 -5.87 13.98 -5.36
N ASN A 73 -6.66 13.09 -5.94
CA ASN A 73 -6.16 11.94 -6.69
C ASN A 73 -6.72 11.98 -8.11
N ARG A 74 -5.92 11.55 -9.07
CA ARG A 74 -6.33 11.42 -10.47
C ARG A 74 -7.12 10.13 -10.66
N PHE A 75 -8.20 10.20 -11.41
CA PHE A 75 -8.98 9.03 -11.84
C PHE A 75 -8.40 8.42 -13.13
N PRO A 76 -8.48 7.09 -13.33
CA PRO A 76 -8.93 6.08 -12.37
C PRO A 76 -7.95 5.91 -11.20
N ARG A 77 -8.54 5.74 -10.02
CA ARG A 77 -7.84 5.53 -8.75
C ARG A 77 -7.75 4.04 -8.43
N TRP A 78 -6.85 3.65 -7.54
CA TRP A 78 -6.82 2.28 -7.01
C TRP A 78 -8.03 2.01 -6.11
N GLY A 79 -8.41 2.96 -5.24
CA GLY A 79 -9.51 2.77 -4.29
C GLY A 79 -9.54 3.85 -3.20
N ASP A 80 -10.06 3.51 -2.03
CA ASP A 80 -9.92 4.32 -0.81
C ASP A 80 -9.37 3.51 0.39
N VAL A 81 -9.07 4.19 1.49
CA VAL A 81 -8.58 3.53 2.71
C VAL A 81 -9.56 2.50 3.29
N ASP A 82 -10.87 2.63 3.03
CA ASP A 82 -11.88 1.66 3.48
C ASP A 82 -11.79 0.38 2.65
N ASP A 83 -11.54 0.48 1.34
CA ASP A 83 -11.23 -0.66 0.47
C ASP A 83 -9.98 -1.39 0.95
N LEU A 84 -8.91 -0.64 1.27
CA LEU A 84 -7.68 -1.23 1.79
C LEU A 84 -7.92 -1.96 3.13
N LEU A 85 -8.65 -1.34 4.05
CA LEU A 85 -9.02 -1.94 5.33
C LEU A 85 -9.84 -3.22 5.13
N ARG A 86 -10.83 -3.20 4.23
CA ARG A 86 -11.64 -4.38 3.88
C ARG A 86 -10.78 -5.52 3.33
N LEU A 87 -9.74 -5.20 2.55
CA LEU A 87 -8.85 -6.18 1.94
C LEU A 87 -7.87 -6.81 2.93
N ILE A 88 -7.34 -6.02 3.89
CA ILE A 88 -6.44 -6.54 4.93
C ILE A 88 -7.20 -7.22 6.07
N ASP A 89 -8.47 -6.87 6.31
CA ASP A 89 -9.30 -7.47 7.36
C ASP A 89 -9.82 -8.86 6.96
N VAL A 90 -8.93 -9.85 6.96
CA VAL A 90 -9.25 -11.22 6.55
C VAL A 90 -10.33 -11.86 7.44
N GLN A 91 -11.29 -12.54 6.83
CA GLN A 91 -12.47 -13.07 7.52
C GLN A 91 -12.25 -14.52 7.96
N PRO A 92 -12.68 -14.93 9.17
CA PRO A 92 -12.58 -16.32 9.61
C PRO A 92 -13.36 -17.27 8.68
N ALA A 93 -12.74 -18.39 8.32
CA ALA A 93 -13.29 -19.42 7.42
C ALA A 93 -13.33 -20.82 8.06
N GLY A 94 -12.95 -20.95 9.33
CA GLY A 94 -12.87 -22.22 10.05
C GLY A 94 -11.71 -22.24 11.04
N ASP A 95 -11.45 -23.39 11.66
CA ASP A 95 -10.40 -23.55 12.67
C ASP A 95 -9.01 -23.15 12.14
N GLY A 96 -8.51 -21.99 12.57
CA GLY A 96 -7.25 -21.42 12.09
C GLY A 96 -7.24 -20.97 10.63
N ALA A 97 -8.38 -20.97 9.93
CA ALA A 97 -8.49 -20.58 8.52
C ALA A 97 -9.11 -19.20 8.37
N PHE A 98 -8.61 -18.43 7.41
CA PHE A 98 -9.09 -17.09 7.06
C PHE A 98 -9.12 -16.92 5.54
N THR A 99 -9.95 -16.01 5.05
CA THR A 99 -10.00 -15.64 3.64
C THR A 99 -10.00 -14.13 3.48
N GLY A 100 -9.09 -13.63 2.63
CA GLY A 100 -9.11 -12.26 2.13
C GLY A 100 -10.05 -12.13 0.93
N PRO A 101 -10.86 -11.06 0.86
CA PRO A 101 -11.83 -10.90 -0.21
C PRO A 101 -11.15 -10.52 -1.54
N THR A 102 -11.89 -10.65 -2.64
CA THR A 102 -11.45 -10.18 -3.95
C THR A 102 -11.54 -8.65 -4.07
N TYR A 103 -10.84 -8.14 -5.08
CA TYR A 103 -10.97 -6.79 -5.58
C TYR A 103 -10.85 -6.80 -7.11
N GLY A 104 -11.52 -5.88 -7.80
CA GLY A 104 -11.62 -5.87 -9.26
C GLY A 104 -11.46 -4.46 -9.82
N ASP A 105 -11.50 -4.35 -11.15
CA ASP A 105 -11.37 -3.10 -11.91
C ASP A 105 -10.11 -2.28 -11.59
N ILE A 106 -8.98 -2.99 -11.52
CA ILE A 106 -7.68 -2.40 -11.24
C ILE A 106 -6.78 -2.48 -12.45
N ARG A 107 -6.01 -1.41 -12.70
CA ARG A 107 -5.01 -1.36 -13.77
C ARG A 107 -3.95 -2.44 -13.64
N ARG A 108 -3.57 -2.77 -12.41
CA ARG A 108 -2.53 -3.75 -12.11
C ARG A 108 -3.06 -4.82 -11.16
N ASN A 109 -3.22 -6.03 -11.68
CA ASN A 109 -3.75 -7.16 -10.93
C ASN A 109 -2.66 -7.92 -10.15
N VAL A 110 -1.97 -7.24 -9.23
CA VAL A 110 -0.96 -7.85 -8.35
C VAL A 110 -1.11 -7.29 -6.95
N VAL A 111 -1.30 -8.17 -5.97
CA VAL A 111 -1.39 -7.81 -4.55
C VAL A 111 -0.01 -7.50 -4.00
N GLU A 112 0.11 -6.38 -3.30
CA GLU A 112 1.38 -5.92 -2.74
C GLU A 112 1.86 -6.80 -1.58
N GLY A 113 3.19 -6.93 -1.47
CA GLY A 113 3.82 -7.70 -0.39
C GLY A 113 3.45 -7.22 1.01
N GLY A 114 3.42 -5.91 1.23
CA GLY A 114 3.02 -5.30 2.49
C GLY A 114 1.54 -5.53 2.81
N GLN A 115 0.67 -5.66 1.80
CA GLN A 115 -0.73 -6.07 2.02
C GLN A 115 -0.81 -7.52 2.50
N LEU A 116 -0.03 -8.45 1.92
CA LEU A 116 0.03 -9.84 2.39
C LEU A 116 0.60 -9.96 3.81
N LEU A 117 1.57 -9.10 4.17
CA LEU A 117 2.07 -8.98 5.54
C LEU A 117 0.97 -8.50 6.49
N ALA A 118 0.27 -7.43 6.14
CA ALA A 118 -0.86 -6.89 6.89
C ALA A 118 -1.95 -7.95 7.11
N MET A 119 -2.35 -8.67 6.06
CA MET A 119 -3.30 -9.79 6.15
C MET A 119 -2.82 -10.90 7.10
N SER A 120 -1.53 -11.23 7.06
CA SER A 120 -0.93 -12.23 7.95
C SER A 120 -0.96 -11.77 9.42
N MET A 121 -0.68 -10.49 9.68
CA MET A 121 -0.77 -9.89 11.00
C MET A 121 -2.20 -9.93 11.54
N VAL A 122 -3.20 -9.59 10.71
CA VAL A 122 -4.62 -9.65 11.09
C VAL A 122 -5.05 -11.08 11.42
N ALA A 123 -4.71 -12.07 10.58
CA ALA A 123 -5.04 -13.48 10.83
C ALA A 123 -4.45 -13.98 12.16
N ALA A 124 -3.19 -13.62 12.45
CA ALA A 124 -2.51 -13.98 13.68
C ALA A 124 -3.14 -13.31 14.91
N ALA A 125 -3.45 -12.00 14.83
CA ALA A 125 -4.09 -11.27 15.91
C ALA A 125 -5.50 -11.80 16.23
N LYS A 126 -6.32 -12.09 15.20
CA LYS A 126 -7.64 -12.73 15.38
C LYS A 126 -7.53 -14.14 16.00
N SER A 127 -6.40 -14.81 15.83
CA SER A 127 -6.12 -16.13 16.42
C SER A 127 -5.59 -16.08 17.85
N ALA A 128 -5.19 -14.90 18.35
CA ALA A 128 -4.73 -14.66 19.72
C ALA A 128 -5.24 -13.28 20.20
N PRO A 129 -6.56 -13.12 20.42
CA PRO A 129 -7.20 -11.81 20.59
C PRO A 129 -6.83 -11.06 21.89
N ASP A 130 -6.20 -11.74 22.85
CA ASP A 130 -5.64 -11.15 24.07
C ASP A 130 -4.23 -10.57 23.88
N LYS A 131 -3.70 -10.61 22.64
CA LYS A 131 -2.32 -10.23 22.33
C LYS A 131 -2.25 -9.23 21.18
N ARG A 132 -1.25 -8.35 21.23
CA ARG A 132 -0.89 -7.44 20.14
C ARG A 132 0.27 -8.00 19.34
N VAL A 133 0.37 -7.64 18.06
CA VAL A 133 1.55 -7.98 17.26
C VAL A 133 2.72 -7.11 17.73
N VAL A 134 3.90 -7.72 17.91
CA VAL A 134 5.14 -6.99 18.24
C VAL A 134 6.22 -7.18 17.18
N ASN A 135 6.18 -8.28 16.43
CA ASN A 135 7.04 -8.50 15.28
C ASN A 135 6.33 -9.37 14.24
N ALA A 136 6.59 -9.09 12.97
CA ALA A 136 6.11 -9.90 11.86
C ALA A 136 7.20 -10.02 10.80
N HIS A 137 7.42 -11.24 10.32
CA HIS A 137 8.28 -11.55 9.17
C HIS A 137 7.46 -12.25 8.09
N ILE A 138 7.71 -11.93 6.83
CA ILE A 138 7.11 -12.57 5.66
C ILE A 138 8.16 -12.91 4.61
N VAL A 139 7.99 -14.07 3.99
CA VAL A 139 8.64 -14.48 2.73
C VAL A 139 7.56 -14.54 1.65
N LEU A 140 7.77 -13.84 0.55
CA LEU A 140 6.89 -13.84 -0.61
C LEU A 140 7.40 -14.88 -1.60
N GLU A 141 6.59 -15.92 -1.81
CA GLU A 141 6.93 -17.05 -2.67
C GLU A 141 6.42 -16.86 -4.10
N ARG A 142 5.23 -16.26 -4.26
CA ARG A 142 4.55 -16.03 -5.55
C ARG A 142 3.72 -14.77 -5.52
N PRO A 143 3.48 -14.12 -6.67
CA PRO A 143 2.51 -13.03 -6.76
C PRO A 143 1.10 -13.57 -6.51
N ALA A 144 0.32 -12.81 -5.74
CA ALA A 144 -1.13 -12.98 -5.66
C ALA A 144 -1.82 -11.96 -6.54
N VAL A 145 -3.02 -12.29 -7.01
CA VAL A 145 -3.88 -11.43 -7.82
C VAL A 145 -5.15 -11.06 -7.04
N PHE A 146 -5.77 -9.92 -7.33
CA PHE A 146 -6.94 -9.42 -6.61
C PHE A 146 -8.25 -10.07 -7.04
N ASP A 147 -8.34 -10.58 -8.27
CA ASP A 147 -9.55 -11.19 -8.83
C ASP A 147 -9.90 -12.57 -8.23
N LYS A 148 -9.06 -13.07 -7.31
CA LYS A 148 -9.24 -14.35 -6.61
C LYS A 148 -9.06 -14.18 -5.10
N PRO A 149 -9.83 -14.91 -4.28
CA PRO A 149 -9.65 -14.88 -2.84
C PRO A 149 -8.25 -15.38 -2.47
N ILE A 150 -7.78 -14.92 -1.31
CA ILE A 150 -6.51 -15.37 -0.73
C ILE A 150 -6.85 -16.12 0.56
N ASP A 151 -6.48 -17.40 0.62
CA ASP A 151 -6.73 -18.23 1.78
C ASP A 151 -5.50 -18.21 2.70
N LEU A 152 -5.72 -17.97 3.99
CA LEU A 152 -4.68 -17.98 5.01
C LEU A 152 -4.95 -19.08 6.03
N THR A 153 -3.91 -19.81 6.40
CA THR A 153 -3.96 -20.80 7.50
C THR A 153 -2.97 -20.40 8.58
N VAL A 154 -3.43 -20.40 9.81
CA VAL A 154 -2.65 -20.05 11.00
C VAL A 154 -2.26 -21.31 11.76
N ASP A 155 -0.96 -21.52 11.91
CA ASP A 155 -0.36 -22.55 12.75
C ASP A 155 0.09 -21.93 14.09
N ARG A 156 -0.50 -22.40 15.19
CA ARG A 156 -0.22 -21.91 16.55
C ARG A 156 1.00 -22.65 17.13
N GLN A 157 2.19 -22.32 16.64
CA GLN A 157 3.44 -22.97 17.05
C GLN A 157 3.67 -22.95 18.57
N ARG A 158 3.42 -21.80 19.21
CA ARG A 158 3.46 -21.66 20.67
C ARG A 158 2.50 -20.58 21.12
N VAL A 159 1.62 -20.90 22.07
CA VAL A 159 0.74 -19.92 22.73
C VAL A 159 0.94 -20.02 24.23
N GLY A 160 1.71 -19.08 24.78
CA GLY A 160 1.94 -18.97 26.22
C GLY A 160 1.16 -17.79 26.82
N ARG A 161 1.28 -17.65 28.15
CA ARG A 161 0.63 -16.54 28.88
C ARG A 161 1.08 -15.17 28.37
N GLN A 162 2.40 -14.97 28.23
CA GLN A 162 2.96 -13.66 27.84
C GLN A 162 3.11 -13.53 26.32
N PHE A 163 3.70 -14.52 25.66
CA PHE A 163 4.01 -14.47 24.24
C PHE A 163 3.27 -15.57 23.46
N ALA A 164 2.98 -15.27 22.20
CA ALA A 164 2.57 -16.26 21.22
C ALA A 164 3.41 -16.13 19.93
N THR A 165 3.70 -17.26 19.30
CA THR A 165 4.37 -17.35 18.00
C THR A 165 3.46 -18.13 17.07
N LEU A 166 3.01 -17.48 16.01
CA LEU A 166 2.06 -18.01 15.04
C LEU A 166 2.70 -17.99 13.65
N GLY A 167 2.68 -19.13 12.98
CA GLY A 167 2.97 -19.21 11.55
C GLY A 167 1.71 -18.89 10.74
N VAL A 168 1.83 -18.15 9.65
CA VAL A 168 0.71 -17.89 8.74
C VAL A 168 1.12 -18.24 7.33
N ARG A 169 0.35 -19.10 6.65
CA ARG A 169 0.57 -19.43 5.24
C ARG A 169 -0.55 -18.87 4.40
N ALA A 170 -0.21 -18.05 3.42
CA ALA A 170 -1.17 -17.60 2.40
C ALA A 170 -1.07 -18.50 1.16
N THR A 171 -2.23 -18.84 0.60
CA THR A 171 -2.36 -19.60 -0.64
C THR A 171 -3.41 -18.96 -1.54
N GLN A 172 -3.29 -19.16 -2.85
CA GLN A 172 -4.28 -18.75 -3.82
C GLN A 172 -4.43 -19.85 -4.88
N GLY A 173 -5.65 -20.36 -5.05
CA GLY A 173 -5.90 -21.52 -5.91
C GLY A 173 -5.09 -22.76 -5.51
N GLY A 174 -4.89 -22.97 -4.20
CA GLY A 174 -4.10 -24.08 -3.64
C GLY A 174 -2.58 -23.97 -3.81
N LYS A 175 -2.07 -22.88 -4.39
CA LYS A 175 -0.63 -22.63 -4.54
C LYS A 175 -0.15 -21.67 -3.45
N PRO A 176 1.02 -21.90 -2.84
CA PRO A 176 1.48 -21.03 -1.78
C PRO A 176 1.98 -19.69 -2.35
N VAL A 177 1.56 -18.62 -1.68
CA VAL A 177 1.80 -17.21 -2.04
C VAL A 177 2.84 -16.61 -1.10
N SER A 178 2.68 -16.84 0.20
CA SER A 178 3.61 -16.36 1.22
C SER A 178 3.61 -17.25 2.45
N CYS A 179 4.67 -17.11 3.25
CA CYS A 179 4.81 -17.72 4.55
C CYS A 179 5.31 -16.66 5.54
N SER A 180 4.65 -16.56 6.68
CA SER A 180 4.91 -15.54 7.69
C SER A 180 5.12 -16.15 9.07
N LEU A 181 5.95 -15.49 9.88
CA LEU A 181 6.11 -15.79 11.31
C LEU A 181 5.79 -14.53 12.11
N ILE A 182 4.79 -14.62 13.00
CA ILE A 182 4.26 -13.49 13.76
C ILE A 182 4.48 -13.74 15.24
N LEU A 183 5.12 -12.76 15.91
CA LEU A 183 5.30 -12.73 17.35
C LEU A 183 4.28 -11.75 17.95
N LEU A 184 3.55 -12.23 18.96
CA LEU A 184 2.57 -11.46 19.70
C LEU A 184 2.88 -11.48 21.20
N ASP A 185 2.51 -10.42 21.90
CA ASP A 185 2.62 -10.32 23.35
C ASP A 185 1.34 -9.78 24.01
N HIS A 186 1.24 -9.91 25.33
CA HIS A 186 0.14 -9.34 26.13
C HIS A 186 0.41 -7.85 26.50
N GLY A 187 1.51 -7.27 26.01
CA GLY A 187 2.03 -5.99 26.47
C GLY A 187 2.64 -6.02 27.88
N SER A 188 3.38 -4.97 28.21
CA SER A 188 3.95 -4.73 29.53
C SER A 188 4.20 -3.23 29.72
N PRO A 189 4.12 -2.68 30.95
CA PRO A 189 4.59 -1.33 31.24
C PRO A 189 6.09 -1.20 30.99
N ASP A 190 6.53 0.00 30.65
CA ASP A 190 7.94 0.29 30.44
C ASP A 190 8.74 0.10 31.74
N LEU A 191 9.78 -0.72 31.67
CA LEU A 191 10.80 -0.84 32.72
C LEU A 191 12.06 -0.02 32.37
N ILE A 192 12.38 0.06 31.07
CA ILE A 192 13.48 0.84 30.51
C ILE A 192 12.99 1.53 29.23
N THR A 193 13.56 2.69 28.90
CA THR A 193 13.21 3.47 27.72
C THR A 193 14.46 3.96 26.99
N GLY A 194 14.36 4.08 25.66
CA GLY A 194 15.43 4.58 24.80
C GLY A 194 15.07 4.35 23.32
N GLN A 195 15.56 5.24 22.45
CA GLN A 195 15.38 5.14 21.00
C GLN A 195 16.50 5.88 20.27
N ILE A 196 16.62 5.64 18.97
CA ILE A 196 17.42 6.49 18.08
C ILE A 196 16.72 7.84 17.85
N ALA A 197 17.47 8.85 17.43
CA ALA A 197 16.90 10.13 17.01
C ALA A 197 16.20 9.99 15.65
N MET A 198 15.08 10.66 15.48
CA MET A 198 14.48 10.90 14.15
C MET A 198 15.46 11.74 13.31
N PRO A 199 15.68 11.42 12.02
CA PRO A 199 16.53 12.24 11.17
C PRO A 199 15.93 13.64 10.96
N GLU A 200 16.80 14.63 10.77
CA GLU A 200 16.36 15.98 10.41
C GLU A 200 15.90 16.01 8.95
N VAL A 201 14.61 16.23 8.75
CA VAL A 201 13.96 16.29 7.43
C VAL A 201 12.98 17.46 7.38
N LYS A 202 12.54 17.84 6.18
CA LYS A 202 11.45 18.81 6.02
C LYS A 202 10.18 18.29 6.68
N GLY A 203 9.41 19.21 7.26
CA GLY A 203 8.07 18.90 7.77
C GLY A 203 7.11 18.56 6.63
N PRO A 204 6.03 17.82 6.91
CA PRO A 204 5.10 17.36 5.87
C PRO A 204 4.41 18.50 5.12
N GLU A 205 4.23 19.67 5.75
CA GLU A 205 3.67 20.85 5.11
C GLU A 205 4.55 21.43 3.99
N ASP A 206 5.87 21.20 4.06
CA ASP A 206 6.85 21.68 3.08
C ASP A 206 7.19 20.61 2.02
N CYS A 207 6.53 19.45 2.07
CA CYS A 207 6.79 18.32 1.18
C CYS A 207 5.73 18.26 0.06
N PRO A 208 6.11 17.95 -1.19
CA PRO A 208 5.16 17.71 -2.27
C PRO A 208 4.29 16.49 -1.98
N ALA A 209 2.99 16.63 -2.24
CA ALA A 209 2.07 15.50 -2.21
C ALA A 209 2.33 14.54 -3.38
N HIS A 210 2.07 13.26 -3.15
CA HIS A 210 2.20 12.21 -4.15
C HIS A 210 0.94 11.36 -4.20
N ASP A 211 0.44 11.16 -5.41
CA ASP A 211 -0.81 10.45 -5.67
C ASP A 211 -0.56 8.96 -5.96
N PHE A 212 -0.82 8.11 -4.96
CA PHE A 212 -0.83 6.65 -5.12
C PHE A 212 -2.20 6.09 -5.55
N GLY A 213 -3.15 6.94 -5.92
CA GLY A 213 -4.51 6.55 -6.27
C GLY A 213 -5.31 5.97 -5.10
N LEU A 214 -4.94 6.24 -3.85
CA LEU A 214 -5.67 5.82 -2.65
C LEU A 214 -6.26 7.02 -1.92
N LEU A 215 -7.57 7.23 -2.02
CA LEU A 215 -8.24 8.28 -1.24
C LEU A 215 -8.18 7.98 0.27
N GLY A 216 -8.11 9.03 1.07
CA GLY A 216 -8.01 8.90 2.52
C GLY A 216 -6.61 8.53 3.04
N ARG A 217 -5.59 8.55 2.17
CA ARG A 217 -4.17 8.44 2.55
C ARG A 217 -3.35 9.55 1.89
N ASP A 218 -2.81 10.45 2.70
CA ASP A 218 -1.95 11.55 2.26
C ASP A 218 -0.50 11.09 2.37
N VAL A 219 0.23 11.10 1.24
CA VAL A 219 1.63 10.71 1.16
C VAL A 219 2.44 11.87 0.59
N ARG A 220 3.54 12.22 1.25
CA ARG A 220 4.40 13.34 0.83
C ARG A 220 5.86 12.97 0.91
N PHE A 221 6.57 13.02 -0.21
CA PHE A 221 7.99 12.69 -0.26
C PHE A 221 8.84 13.88 0.15
N VAL A 222 9.77 13.67 1.09
CA VAL A 222 10.56 14.75 1.72
C VAL A 222 11.32 15.60 0.70
N ASN A 223 11.88 14.99 -0.34
CA ASN A 223 12.62 15.71 -1.38
C ASN A 223 11.92 15.71 -2.75
N GLY A 224 10.69 15.17 -2.85
CA GLY A 224 10.06 14.91 -4.14
C GLY A 224 10.94 14.03 -5.04
N ASP A 225 11.58 13.03 -4.43
CA ASP A 225 12.57 12.13 -5.02
C ASP A 225 11.96 10.80 -5.49
N TYR A 226 10.69 10.53 -5.16
CA TYR A 226 9.88 9.54 -5.85
C TYR A 226 9.31 10.16 -7.13
N ASP A 227 10.11 10.08 -8.19
CA ASP A 227 9.86 10.72 -9.49
C ASP A 227 9.94 9.68 -10.62
N PRO A 228 9.07 9.73 -11.63
CA PRO A 228 9.16 8.86 -12.80
C PRO A 228 10.37 9.14 -13.71
N ASP A 229 11.02 10.31 -13.60
CA ASP A 229 12.22 10.65 -14.36
C ASP A 229 13.40 9.75 -13.96
N PRO A 230 13.88 8.85 -14.85
CA PRO A 230 14.99 7.95 -14.56
C PRO A 230 16.35 8.66 -14.45
N ASP A 231 16.43 9.95 -14.79
CA ASP A 231 17.61 10.79 -14.62
C ASP A 231 17.55 11.64 -13.34
N ARG A 232 16.50 11.48 -12.53
CA ARG A 232 16.45 12.00 -11.16
C ARG A 232 17.44 11.20 -10.29
N ILE A 233 18.55 11.83 -9.90
CA ILE A 233 19.58 11.19 -9.06
C ILE A 233 19.59 11.73 -7.65
N GLY A 234 19.74 10.82 -6.68
CA GLY A 234 19.84 11.15 -5.26
C GLY A 234 20.63 10.12 -4.45
N PRO A 235 20.79 10.34 -3.13
CA PRO A 235 21.30 9.32 -2.22
C PRO A 235 20.42 8.06 -2.25
N PRO A 236 20.92 6.90 -1.79
CA PRO A 236 20.15 5.64 -1.79
C PRO A 236 19.10 5.63 -0.66
N GLU A 237 18.21 6.61 -0.63
CA GLU A 237 17.18 6.76 0.39
C GLU A 237 15.95 7.47 -0.17
N LEU A 238 14.77 7.06 0.30
CA LEU A 238 13.51 7.76 0.05
C LEU A 238 12.76 7.93 1.35
N HIS A 239 12.41 9.16 1.71
CA HIS A 239 11.70 9.45 2.94
C HIS A 239 10.34 10.04 2.60
N CYS A 240 9.30 9.55 3.27
CA CYS A 240 7.96 10.08 3.06
C CYS A 240 7.20 10.21 4.38
N TRP A 241 6.35 11.22 4.41
CA TRP A 241 5.33 11.39 5.43
C TRP A 241 4.06 10.72 4.95
N ILE A 242 3.42 9.94 5.83
CA ILE A 242 2.14 9.27 5.57
C ILE A 242 1.19 9.58 6.73
N ARG A 243 -0.07 9.90 6.41
CA ARG A 243 -1.19 9.90 7.35
C ARG A 243 -2.46 9.43 6.67
N HIS A 244 -3.43 9.02 7.47
CA HIS A 244 -4.73 8.57 7.00
C HIS A 244 -5.84 9.54 7.42
N ARG A 245 -6.95 9.54 6.70
CA ARG A 245 -8.15 10.30 7.07
C ARG A 245 -8.69 9.87 8.43
N ASP A 246 -8.79 8.56 8.60
CA ASP A 246 -9.36 7.89 9.75
C ASP A 246 -8.44 6.74 10.19
N ALA A 247 -8.53 6.36 11.46
CA ALA A 247 -7.88 5.17 11.98
C ALA A 247 -8.93 4.12 12.36
N PRO A 248 -8.73 2.82 12.06
CA PRO A 248 -9.64 1.77 12.50
C PRO A 248 -9.64 1.67 14.03
N LYS A 249 -10.73 1.17 14.62
CA LYS A 249 -10.86 1.08 16.08
C LYS A 249 -9.98 -0.02 16.67
N GLU A 250 -9.83 -1.10 15.94
CA GLU A 250 -9.12 -2.29 16.36
C GLU A 250 -7.61 -2.10 16.23
N LEU A 251 -6.88 -2.29 17.33
CA LEU A 251 -5.42 -2.15 17.37
C LEU A 251 -4.73 -3.00 16.30
N TYR A 252 -5.18 -4.23 16.07
CA TYR A 252 -4.56 -5.10 15.07
C TYR A 252 -4.72 -4.56 13.63
N LEU A 253 -5.80 -3.83 13.34
CA LEU A 253 -5.97 -3.16 12.05
C LEU A 253 -5.11 -1.90 11.95
N GLN A 254 -4.94 -1.16 13.05
CA GLN A 254 -4.02 -0.02 13.08
C GLN A 254 -2.58 -0.49 12.82
N GLN A 255 -2.15 -1.56 13.50
CA GLN A 255 -0.85 -2.18 13.30
C GLN A 255 -0.66 -2.69 11.86
N ALA A 256 -1.69 -3.32 11.28
CA ALA A 256 -1.66 -3.81 9.91
C ALA A 256 -1.61 -2.68 8.87
N LEU A 257 -2.36 -1.59 9.08
CA LEU A 257 -2.37 -0.41 8.22
C LEU A 257 -1.00 0.32 8.27
N LEU A 258 -0.39 0.43 9.44
CA LEU A 258 0.98 0.95 9.61
C LEU A 258 2.03 0.07 8.91
N ALA A 259 1.87 -1.26 8.96
CA ALA A 259 2.81 -2.18 8.32
C ALA A 259 2.67 -2.22 6.79
N GLN A 260 1.50 -1.91 6.23
CA GLN A 260 1.22 -2.04 4.80
C GLN A 260 2.21 -1.30 3.88
N PRO A 261 2.58 -0.03 4.10
CA PRO A 261 3.45 0.71 3.18
C PRO A 261 4.94 0.35 3.28
N VAL A 262 5.39 -0.46 4.24
CA VAL A 262 6.83 -0.70 4.47
C VAL A 262 7.55 -1.33 3.27
N THR A 263 6.81 -1.98 2.36
CA THR A 263 7.34 -2.61 1.16
C THR A 263 7.39 -1.71 -0.08
N HIS A 264 6.88 -0.48 -0.02
CA HIS A 264 6.73 0.40 -1.20
C HIS A 264 8.06 0.98 -1.69
N PHE A 265 8.94 1.39 -0.78
CA PHE A 265 9.95 2.39 -1.13
C PHE A 265 11.36 1.84 -1.34
N THR A 266 11.66 0.62 -0.88
CA THR A 266 13.04 0.09 -0.90
C THR A 266 13.60 -0.05 -2.31
N ILE A 267 12.76 -0.46 -3.28
CA ILE A 267 13.18 -0.65 -4.67
C ILE A 267 13.49 0.70 -5.31
N ALA A 268 12.61 1.69 -5.15
CA ALA A 268 12.82 3.04 -5.67
C ALA A 268 14.06 3.69 -5.03
N ALA A 269 14.23 3.57 -3.71
CA ALA A 269 15.41 4.11 -3.01
C ALA A 269 16.72 3.47 -3.49
N ALA A 270 16.69 2.18 -3.84
CA ALA A 270 17.87 1.48 -4.36
C ALA A 270 18.20 1.88 -5.81
N MET A 271 17.21 2.28 -6.62
CA MET A 271 17.43 2.73 -8.00
C MET A 271 17.88 4.19 -8.09
N LEU A 272 17.44 5.04 -7.15
CA LEU A 272 17.66 6.49 -7.16
C LEU A 272 19.11 6.96 -7.39
N PRO A 273 20.18 6.26 -6.95
CA PRO A 273 21.56 6.67 -7.25
C PRO A 273 22.04 6.36 -8.67
N HIS A 274 21.25 5.68 -9.50
CA HIS A 274 21.68 5.08 -10.75
C HIS A 274 21.01 5.73 -11.97
N PRO A 275 21.75 6.49 -12.80
CA PRO A 275 21.20 7.10 -14.02
C PRO A 275 20.59 6.09 -14.99
N GLY A 276 19.42 6.44 -15.53
CA GLY A 276 18.65 5.57 -16.42
C GLY A 276 17.87 4.46 -15.71
N PHE A 277 17.78 4.50 -14.37
CA PHE A 277 16.98 3.58 -13.56
C PHE A 277 16.00 4.35 -12.67
N GLY A 278 14.70 4.10 -12.83
CA GLY A 278 13.64 4.75 -12.06
C GLY A 278 12.39 3.87 -11.92
N GLU A 279 11.43 4.33 -11.13
CA GLU A 279 10.21 3.56 -10.84
C GLU A 279 9.35 3.32 -12.09
N ALA A 280 9.38 4.24 -13.05
CA ALA A 280 8.68 4.10 -14.33
C ALA A 280 9.09 2.84 -15.14
N GLN A 281 10.26 2.25 -14.84
CA GLN A 281 10.75 1.01 -15.47
C GLN A 281 10.30 -0.26 -14.73
N ALA A 282 9.85 -0.14 -13.49
CA ALA A 282 9.45 -1.26 -12.66
C ALA A 282 8.28 -2.03 -13.31
N HIS A 283 8.45 -3.35 -13.44
CA HIS A 283 7.51 -4.28 -14.07
C HIS A 283 7.30 -4.10 -15.59
N TYR A 284 7.96 -3.13 -16.22
CA TYR A 284 7.93 -2.92 -17.67
C TYR A 284 9.23 -3.36 -18.34
N THR A 285 10.34 -2.74 -17.96
CA THR A 285 11.69 -3.09 -18.47
C THR A 285 12.55 -3.76 -17.40
N LEU A 286 12.17 -3.62 -16.12
CA LEU A 286 12.82 -4.29 -14.99
C LEU A 286 11.85 -5.24 -14.28
N SER A 287 12.32 -6.46 -14.00
CA SER A 287 11.69 -7.37 -13.06
C SER A 287 12.04 -6.93 -11.64
N THR A 288 11.08 -6.32 -10.96
CA THR A 288 11.21 -5.85 -9.58
C THR A 288 10.23 -6.59 -8.69
N GLY A 289 10.57 -6.75 -7.41
CA GLY A 289 9.67 -7.39 -6.46
C GLY A 289 10.26 -7.50 -5.06
N VAL A 290 9.41 -7.42 -4.05
CA VAL A 290 9.82 -7.70 -2.67
C VAL A 290 9.89 -9.21 -2.46
N LEU A 291 10.95 -9.68 -1.81
CA LEU A 291 11.15 -11.09 -1.49
C LEU A 291 10.84 -11.36 -0.02
N THR A 292 11.28 -10.46 0.87
CA THR A 292 11.00 -10.56 2.31
C THR A 292 10.79 -9.19 2.93
N ALA A 293 10.02 -9.17 4.01
CA ALA A 293 9.91 -8.02 4.89
C ALA A 293 9.84 -8.47 6.35
N THR A 294 10.43 -7.69 7.25
CA THR A 294 10.31 -7.86 8.69
C THR A 294 9.97 -6.51 9.30
N ILE A 295 9.01 -6.45 10.21
CA ILE A 295 8.67 -5.25 10.99
C ILE A 295 8.63 -5.59 12.47
N ALA A 296 9.21 -4.73 13.30
CA ALA A 296 9.02 -4.69 14.75
C ALA A 296 8.21 -3.44 15.11
N LEU A 297 7.21 -3.60 15.97
CA LEU A 297 6.31 -2.55 16.43
C LEU A 297 6.69 -2.12 17.83
N HIS A 298 6.96 -0.83 18.02
CA HIS A 298 7.48 -0.24 19.25
C HIS A 298 6.45 0.60 20.00
N GLY A 299 5.37 1.01 19.32
CA GLY A 299 4.31 1.79 19.94
C GLY A 299 3.06 1.93 19.08
N GLU A 300 2.07 2.61 19.63
CA GLU A 300 0.74 2.79 19.04
C GLU A 300 0.59 4.28 18.66
N PRO A 301 0.92 4.68 17.42
CA PRO A 301 0.73 6.05 16.97
C PRO A 301 -0.73 6.34 16.60
N ASP A 302 -1.10 7.61 16.61
CA ASP A 302 -2.29 8.09 15.91
C ASP A 302 -2.01 8.08 14.39
N LEU A 303 -2.72 7.22 13.65
CA LEU A 303 -2.55 7.11 12.19
C LEU A 303 -3.14 8.30 11.42
N THR A 304 -3.91 9.16 12.09
CA THR A 304 -4.46 10.38 11.50
C THR A 304 -3.49 11.56 11.56
N ASP A 305 -2.44 11.45 12.37
CA ASP A 305 -1.30 12.37 12.34
C ASP A 305 -0.16 11.82 11.48
N TRP A 306 0.79 12.67 11.17
CA TRP A 306 1.91 12.39 10.28
C TRP A 306 2.91 11.40 10.88
N LEU A 307 3.21 10.37 10.09
CA LEU A 307 4.25 9.39 10.35
C LEU A 307 5.34 9.49 9.29
N LEU A 308 6.59 9.66 9.70
CA LEU A 308 7.76 9.66 8.84
C LEU A 308 8.25 8.22 8.63
N TYR A 309 8.18 7.75 7.39
CA TYR A 309 8.81 6.52 6.94
C TYR A 309 10.17 6.86 6.32
N THR A 310 11.25 6.43 6.98
CA THR A 310 12.61 6.58 6.46
C THR A 310 12.99 5.29 5.73
N ASN A 311 13.44 5.37 4.47
CA ASN A 311 13.76 4.18 3.67
C ASN A 311 15.16 4.26 3.03
N PRO A 312 16.25 4.14 3.80
CA PRO A 312 17.57 3.94 3.21
C PRO A 312 17.68 2.53 2.60
N ALA A 313 18.12 2.48 1.34
CA ALA A 313 18.63 1.29 0.69
C ALA A 313 20.12 1.13 1.04
N ILE A 314 20.40 0.21 1.96
CA ILE A 314 21.74 0.03 2.54
C ILE A 314 22.65 -0.86 1.67
N HIS A 315 22.08 -1.58 0.71
CA HIS A 315 22.84 -2.37 -0.27
C HIS A 315 22.04 -2.58 -1.56
N ALA A 316 22.70 -2.48 -2.70
CA ALA A 316 22.18 -2.94 -3.99
C ALA A 316 23.28 -3.67 -4.76
N GLY A 317 22.96 -4.84 -5.31
CA GLY A 317 23.93 -5.66 -6.02
C GLY A 317 23.45 -7.08 -6.25
N ARG A 318 24.04 -7.76 -7.25
CA ARG A 318 23.71 -9.16 -7.60
C ARG A 318 22.21 -9.38 -7.88
N GLY A 319 21.53 -8.36 -8.39
CA GLY A 319 20.10 -8.39 -8.68
C GLY A 319 19.20 -8.30 -7.43
N LEU A 320 19.73 -7.81 -6.31
CA LEU A 320 19.04 -7.64 -5.04
C LEU A 320 19.23 -6.22 -4.49
N ALA A 321 18.29 -5.79 -3.66
CA ALA A 321 18.36 -4.57 -2.86
C ALA A 321 17.96 -4.86 -1.41
N GLN A 322 18.64 -4.22 -0.46
CA GLN A 322 18.36 -4.32 0.98
C GLN A 322 18.00 -2.95 1.52
N GLY A 323 16.84 -2.83 2.15
CA GLY A 323 16.38 -1.64 2.87
C GLY A 323 16.36 -1.86 4.37
N GLN A 324 16.56 -0.77 5.13
CA GLN A 324 16.40 -0.73 6.58
C GLN A 324 15.64 0.53 6.98
N GLY A 325 14.34 0.42 7.23
CA GLY A 325 13.50 1.56 7.52
C GLY A 325 13.06 1.70 8.97
N HIS A 326 12.56 2.89 9.26
CA HIS A 326 12.04 3.28 10.57
C HIS A 326 10.77 4.10 10.34
N VAL A 327 9.84 4.02 11.30
CA VAL A 327 8.63 4.84 11.33
C VAL A 327 8.68 5.69 12.58
N PHE A 328 8.67 7.00 12.41
CA PHE A 328 8.60 7.97 13.49
C PHE A 328 7.28 8.71 13.47
N THR A 329 6.75 9.09 14.63
CA THR A 329 5.71 10.10 14.72
C THR A 329 6.28 11.49 14.42
N ARG A 330 5.41 12.45 14.13
CA ARG A 330 5.78 13.86 13.90
C ARG A 330 6.64 14.47 15.00
N ASP A 331 6.42 14.10 16.26
CA ASP A 331 7.17 14.55 17.43
C ASP A 331 8.48 13.76 17.66
N GLY A 332 8.82 12.83 16.78
CA GLY A 332 10.10 12.12 16.77
C GLY A 332 10.15 10.82 17.55
N ARG A 333 9.02 10.30 18.06
CA ARG A 333 8.98 9.00 18.73
C ARG A 333 9.06 7.86 17.71
N LEU A 334 9.96 6.90 17.93
CA LEU A 334 10.11 5.73 17.07
C LEU A 334 8.97 4.72 17.36
N VAL A 335 8.15 4.41 16.37
CA VAL A 335 6.98 3.54 16.52
C VAL A 335 7.10 2.21 15.78
N ALA A 336 7.96 2.12 14.77
CA ALA A 336 8.32 0.85 14.16
C ALA A 336 9.71 0.88 13.53
N SER A 337 10.29 -0.30 13.33
CA SER A 337 11.51 -0.49 12.54
C SER A 337 11.34 -1.71 11.65
N TYR A 338 11.86 -1.66 10.43
CA TYR A 338 11.67 -2.72 9.45
C TYR A 338 12.88 -2.93 8.55
N THR A 339 12.94 -4.10 7.93
CA THR A 339 13.89 -4.43 6.87
C THR A 339 13.15 -5.04 5.71
N VAL A 340 13.57 -4.72 4.49
CA VAL A 340 13.01 -5.27 3.26
C VAL A 340 14.15 -5.79 2.41
N GLN A 341 14.00 -6.99 1.88
CA GLN A 341 14.86 -7.47 0.81
C GLN A 341 14.04 -7.57 -0.47
N ALA A 342 14.53 -6.94 -1.52
CA ALA A 342 13.88 -6.88 -2.81
C ALA A 342 14.81 -7.38 -3.92
N MET A 343 14.21 -7.66 -5.07
CA MET A 343 14.85 -8.03 -6.31
C MET A 343 14.72 -6.87 -7.30
N ILE A 344 15.81 -6.61 -8.02
CA ILE A 344 15.86 -5.68 -9.16
C ILE A 344 16.69 -6.35 -10.23
N ARG A 345 16.06 -6.76 -11.33
CA ARG A 345 16.71 -7.51 -12.42
C ARG A 345 16.18 -7.05 -13.78
N GLU A 346 16.97 -7.23 -14.82
CA GLU A 346 16.43 -7.19 -16.18
C GLU A 346 15.52 -8.40 -16.43
N PHE A 347 14.51 -8.23 -17.30
CA PHE A 347 13.81 -9.39 -17.83
C PHE A 347 14.77 -10.24 -18.67
N ALA A 348 14.68 -11.56 -18.55
CA ALA A 348 15.46 -12.44 -19.41
C ALA A 348 15.13 -12.17 -20.89
N ALA A 349 16.15 -12.07 -21.74
CA ALA A 349 16.05 -11.67 -23.16
C ALA A 349 15.04 -12.50 -24.01
N SER A 350 14.55 -13.64 -23.53
CA SER A 350 13.55 -14.46 -24.21
C SER A 350 12.09 -13.99 -24.04
N ALA A 351 11.79 -13.01 -23.19
CA ALA A 351 10.42 -12.54 -23.00
C ALA A 351 9.91 -11.69 -24.18
N ASN A 352 10.81 -11.00 -24.90
CA ASN A 352 10.45 -10.12 -26.02
C ASN A 352 10.01 -10.86 -27.30
N GLU A 353 10.28 -12.15 -27.45
CA GLU A 353 9.89 -12.92 -28.65
C GLU A 353 8.60 -13.73 -28.50
N SER A 354 8.08 -13.87 -27.27
CA SER A 354 6.97 -14.82 -26.98
C SER A 354 5.58 -14.22 -26.86
N GLY A 355 5.42 -12.89 -26.90
CA GLY A 355 4.10 -12.25 -26.73
C GLY A 355 3.41 -12.60 -25.40
N LEU A 356 4.19 -13.02 -24.39
CA LEU A 356 3.68 -13.39 -23.08
C LEU A 356 3.56 -12.14 -22.21
N ASP A 357 2.34 -11.91 -21.73
CA ASP A 357 1.95 -10.83 -20.84
C ASP A 357 2.86 -10.74 -19.58
N SER A 358 3.32 -9.52 -19.31
CA SER A 358 4.12 -9.07 -18.16
C SER A 358 3.56 -9.47 -16.78
N THR A 359 2.30 -9.88 -16.70
CA THR A 359 1.63 -10.34 -15.47
C THR A 359 2.11 -11.70 -14.94
N ARG A 360 2.96 -12.43 -15.68
CA ARG A 360 3.33 -13.83 -15.35
C ARG A 360 4.78 -14.07 -14.92
N ILE A 361 5.60 -13.03 -14.79
CA ILE A 361 7.02 -13.21 -14.44
C ILE A 361 7.24 -12.84 -12.97
N MET A 362 6.90 -13.80 -12.09
CA MET A 362 7.54 -14.03 -10.80
C MET A 362 7.33 -15.49 -10.38
#